data_AF-A0A2V1B488-F1
#
_entry.id   AF-A0A2V1B488-F1
#
_cell.length_a   1.000
_cell.length_b   1.000
_cell.length_c   1.000
_cell.angle_alpha   90.00
_cell.angle_beta   90.00
_cell.angle_gamma   90.00
#
_symmetry.space_group_name_H-M   'P 1'
#
loop_
_entity.id
_entity.type
_entity.pdbx_description
1 polymer ?
#
loop_
_entity_poly.entity_id
_entity_poly.type
_entity_poly.pdbx_seq_one_letter_code
_entity_poly.pdbx_strand_id
1 'polypeptide(L)'
;DRSIKTLVQLAGYAREVFGSQPDRRFVPRFTICGSLMRLWVFDRSGPFSSEKFDIHKEPERFVKVIAGYALMSDAELGLNTFIKRDGNGKYI
;
A
#
# COMPACT_ATOMS: atom_id res chain seq x y z
N ASP A 1 7.78 -21.28 4.95
CA ASP A 1 6.66 -20.45 5.44
C ASP A 1 6.04 -19.67 4.28
N ARG A 2 4.71 -19.78 4.11
CA ARG A 2 3.93 -19.07 3.06
C ARG A 2 3.93 -17.55 3.32
N SER A 3 4.04 -17.12 4.58
CA SER A 3 4.03 -15.71 4.99
C SER A 3 5.26 -14.94 4.49
N ILE A 4 6.46 -15.52 4.60
CA ILE A 4 7.71 -14.87 4.15
C ILE A 4 7.72 -14.68 2.64
N LYS A 5 7.30 -15.69 1.86
CA LYS A 5 7.25 -15.57 0.39
C LYS A 5 6.32 -14.45 -0.07
N THR A 6 5.14 -14.33 0.53
CA THR A 6 4.21 -13.23 0.25
C THR A 6 4.81 -11.88 0.61
N LEU A 7 5.48 -11.76 1.76
CA LEU A 7 6.14 -10.51 2.16
C LEU A 7 7.24 -10.10 1.18
N VAL A 8 8.10 -11.03 0.77
CA VAL A 8 9.16 -10.77 -0.23
C VAL A 8 8.57 -10.31 -1.55
N GLN A 9 7.48 -10.93 -2.00
CA GLN A 9 6.78 -10.53 -3.22
C GLN A 9 6.19 -9.12 -3.11
N LEU A 10 5.51 -8.79 -2.01
CA LEU A 10 5.00 -7.44 -1.75
C LEU A 10 6.12 -6.40 -1.70
N ALA A 11 7.24 -6.72 -1.04
CA ALA A 11 8.40 -5.85 -0.96
C ALA A 11 9.00 -5.59 -2.35
N GLY A 12 9.07 -6.62 -3.20
CA GLY A 12 9.46 -6.49 -4.60
C GLY A 12 8.56 -5.50 -5.33
N TYR A 13 7.24 -5.65 -5.23
CA TYR A 13 6.31 -4.69 -5.84
C TYR A 13 6.42 -3.28 -5.26
N ALA A 14 6.66 -3.13 -3.95
CA ALA A 14 6.87 -1.83 -3.32
C ALA A 14 8.11 -1.14 -3.88
N ARG A 15 9.20 -1.89 -4.04
CA ARG A 15 10.43 -1.42 -4.67
C ARG A 15 10.21 -0.94 -6.10
N GLU A 16 9.46 -1.68 -6.92
CA GLU A 16 9.15 -1.24 -8.30
C GLU A 16 8.35 0.06 -8.33
N VAL A 17 7.40 0.25 -7.39
CA VAL A 17 6.66 1.51 -7.27
C VAL A 17 7.58 2.65 -6.88
N PHE A 18 8.46 2.48 -5.88
CA PHE A 18 9.41 3.53 -5.49
C PHE A 18 10.39 3.89 -6.61
N GLY A 19 10.83 2.91 -7.41
CA GLY A 19 11.69 3.15 -8.57
C GLY A 19 10.98 3.91 -9.69
N SER A 20 9.69 3.66 -9.90
CA SER A 20 8.89 4.27 -10.97
C SER A 20 8.27 5.62 -10.58
N GLN A 21 8.10 5.86 -9.27
CA GLN A 21 7.43 7.03 -8.69
C GLN A 21 8.27 7.58 -7.53
N PRO A 22 9.35 8.34 -7.80
CA PRO A 22 10.24 8.88 -6.78
C PRO A 22 9.56 9.81 -5.77
N ASP A 23 8.43 10.41 -6.14
CA ASP A 23 7.54 11.21 -5.28
C ASP A 23 6.70 10.37 -4.30
N ARG A 24 6.77 9.04 -4.36
CA ARG A 24 6.10 8.14 -3.40
C ARG A 24 6.87 8.10 -2.08
N ARG A 25 6.24 8.53 -0.98
CA ARG A 25 6.76 8.50 0.41
C ARG A 25 6.59 7.11 1.04
N PHE A 26 5.43 6.51 0.84
CA PHE A 26 5.09 5.16 1.29
C PHE A 26 4.04 4.54 0.34
N VAL A 27 3.85 3.23 0.41
CA VAL A 27 2.91 2.48 -0.44
C VAL A 27 1.97 1.66 0.45
N PRO A 28 0.68 2.07 0.59
CA PRO A 28 -0.33 1.24 1.25
C PRO A 28 -0.71 0.05 0.35
N ARG A 29 -0.84 -1.13 0.95
CA ARG A 29 -1.21 -2.38 0.28
C ARG A 29 -2.05 -3.27 1.19
N PHE A 30 -2.61 -4.32 0.64
CA PHE A 30 -3.23 -5.38 1.41
C PHE A 30 -3.02 -6.75 0.74
N THR A 31 -3.20 -7.81 1.52
CA THR A 31 -3.25 -9.19 1.04
C THR A 31 -4.57 -9.81 1.44
N ILE A 32 -5.15 -10.62 0.56
CA ILE A 32 -6.29 -11.50 0.86
C ILE A 32 -5.86 -12.93 0.56
N CYS A 33 -5.86 -13.80 1.58
CA CYS A 33 -5.51 -15.22 1.46
C CYS A 33 -6.67 -16.06 2.00
N GLY A 34 -7.54 -16.52 1.12
CA GLY A 34 -8.86 -17.04 1.53
C GLY A 34 -9.69 -15.89 2.13
N SER A 35 -10.27 -16.10 3.30
CA SER A 35 -11.03 -15.07 4.02
C SER A 35 -10.15 -14.09 4.81
N LEU A 36 -8.85 -14.35 4.95
CA LEU A 36 -7.97 -13.53 5.79
C LEU A 36 -7.39 -12.36 5.01
N MET A 37 -7.75 -11.15 5.44
CA MET A 37 -7.16 -9.90 4.97
C MET A 37 -6.08 -9.41 5.95
N ARG A 38 -5.02 -8.81 5.42
CA ARG A 38 -4.01 -8.05 6.19
C ARG A 38 -3.64 -6.78 5.43
N LEU A 39 -3.54 -5.67 6.14
CA LEU A 39 -3.09 -4.39 5.60
C LEU A 39 -1.59 -4.25 5.82
N TRP A 40 -0.94 -3.58 4.88
CA TRP A 40 0.49 -3.31 4.87
C TRP A 40 0.72 -1.88 4.45
N VAL A 41 1.77 -1.28 4.99
CA VAL A 41 2.33 -0.04 4.46
C VAL A 41 3.83 -0.25 4.36
N PHE A 42 4.37 0.06 3.19
CA PHE A 42 5.80 0.01 2.92
C PHE A 42 6.31 1.43 2.83
N ASP A 43 7.31 1.78 3.63
CA ASP A 43 8.10 2.99 3.41
C ASP A 43 9.54 2.60 3.04
N ARG A 44 10.45 3.59 3.02
CA ARG A 44 11.86 3.36 2.70
C ARG A 44 12.63 2.61 3.80
N SER A 45 12.11 2.55 5.02
CA SER A 45 12.68 1.80 6.14
C SER A 45 12.22 0.35 6.18
N GLY A 46 11.04 0.06 5.62
CA GLY A 46 10.53 -1.30 5.48
C GLY A 46 9.00 -1.39 5.56
N PRO A 47 8.47 -2.61 5.71
CA PRO A 47 7.05 -2.85 5.89
C PRO A 47 6.62 -2.75 7.36
N PHE A 48 5.43 -2.20 7.58
CA PHE A 48 4.63 -2.49 8.78
C PHE A 48 3.27 -3.03 8.37
N SER A 49 2.61 -3.77 9.28
CA SER A 49 1.38 -4.48 8.97
C SER A 49 0.36 -4.43 10.09
N SER A 50 -0.92 -4.53 9.73
CA SER A 50 -1.97 -4.81 10.69
C SER A 50 -1.97 -6.28 11.13
N GLU A 51 -2.73 -6.58 12.17
CA GLU A 51 -3.22 -7.93 12.40
C GLU A 51 -4.07 -8.42 11.22
N LYS A 52 -4.16 -9.75 11.07
CA LYS A 52 -5.05 -10.37 10.08
C LYS A 52 -6.48 -10.33 10.62
N PHE A 53 -7.45 -10.14 9.74
CA PHE A 53 -8.86 -10.27 10.09
C PHE A 53 -9.61 -11.07 9.04
N ASP A 54 -10.69 -11.73 9.45
CA ASP A 54 -11.52 -12.54 8.56
C ASP A 54 -12.64 -11.66 7.97
N ILE A 55 -12.67 -11.52 6.65
CA ILE A 55 -13.60 -10.64 5.94
C ILE A 55 -15.06 -11.10 6.02
N HIS A 56 -15.31 -12.40 6.27
CA HIS A 56 -16.66 -12.91 6.42
C HIS A 56 -17.17 -12.75 7.86
N LYS A 57 -16.26 -12.74 8.84
CA LYS A 57 -16.61 -12.44 10.24
C LYS A 57 -16.72 -10.94 10.50
N GLU A 58 -15.93 -10.13 9.81
CA GLU A 58 -15.90 -8.67 9.95
C GLU A 58 -16.17 -7.96 8.60
N PRO A 59 -17.34 -8.18 7.95
CA PRO A 59 -17.62 -7.65 6.61
C PRO A 59 -17.66 -6.12 6.58
N GLU A 60 -18.15 -5.47 7.64
CA GLU A 60 -18.14 -4.01 7.73
C GLU A 60 -16.72 -3.43 7.72
N ARG A 61 -15.79 -4.10 8.41
CA ARG A 61 -14.38 -3.69 8.42
C ARG A 61 -13.76 -3.85 7.04
N PHE A 62 -14.08 -4.94 6.35
CA PHE A 62 -13.65 -5.14 4.97
C PHE A 62 -14.15 -4.01 4.04
N VAL A 63 -15.46 -3.70 4.09
CA VAL A 63 -16.04 -2.61 3.30
C VAL A 63 -15.40 -1.27 3.63
N LYS A 64 -15.18 -0.96 4.92
CA LYS A 64 -14.50 0.27 5.36
C LYS A 64 -13.07 0.37 4.83
N VAL A 65 -12.33 -0.74 4.79
CA VAL A 65 -10.99 -0.74 4.19
C VAL A 65 -11.06 -0.41 2.71
N ILE A 66 -11.90 -1.10 1.93
CA ILE A 66 -12.00 -0.87 0.48
C ILE A 66 -12.49 0.56 0.18
N ALA A 67 -13.52 1.02 0.89
CA ALA A 67 -14.00 2.40 0.80
C ALA A 67 -12.90 3.40 1.18
N GLY A 68 -12.13 3.12 2.24
CA GLY A 68 -10.99 3.92 2.64
C GLY A 68 -9.98 4.09 1.50
N TYR A 69 -9.52 2.99 0.89
CA TYR A 69 -8.61 3.05 -0.27
C TYR A 69 -9.19 3.85 -1.45
N ALA A 70 -10.49 3.74 -1.72
CA ALA A 70 -11.14 4.45 -2.80
C ALA A 70 -11.29 5.96 -2.55
N LEU A 71 -11.35 6.37 -1.28
CA LEU A 71 -11.58 7.75 -0.87
C LEU A 71 -10.30 8.47 -0.43
N MET A 72 -9.20 7.75 -0.22
CA MET A 72 -7.93 8.34 0.17
C MET A 72 -7.43 9.33 -0.88
N SER A 73 -6.98 10.48 -0.40
CA SER A 73 -6.26 11.47 -1.19
C SER A 73 -4.90 10.94 -1.65
N ASP A 74 -4.31 11.61 -2.64
CA ASP A 74 -2.95 11.33 -3.10
C ASP A 74 -1.93 11.31 -1.95
N ALA A 75 -2.06 12.25 -1.00
CA ALA A 75 -1.18 12.34 0.15
C ALA A 75 -1.32 11.12 1.09
N GLU A 76 -2.54 10.63 1.29
CA GLU A 76 -2.85 9.45 2.12
C GLU A 76 -2.48 8.14 1.41
N LEU A 77 -2.51 8.12 0.08
CA LEU A 77 -1.93 7.05 -0.75
C LEU A 77 -0.39 7.12 -0.78
N GLY A 78 0.19 8.13 -0.12
CA GLY A 78 1.63 8.26 0.06
C GLY A 78 2.35 9.02 -1.04
N LEU A 79 1.67 9.73 -1.94
CA LEU A 79 2.33 10.71 -2.81
C LEU A 79 2.84 11.89 -1.99
N ASN A 80 3.91 12.50 -2.48
CA ASN A 80 4.39 13.78 -2.03
C ASN A 80 3.70 14.87 -2.85
N THR A 81 2.72 15.55 -2.25
CA THR A 81 1.97 16.62 -2.91
C THR A 81 2.75 17.93 -3.09
N PHE A 82 3.94 18.04 -2.51
CA PHE A 82 4.85 19.18 -2.70
C PHE A 82 5.75 19.02 -3.92
N ILE A 83 6.00 17.78 -4.35
CA ILE A 83 6.77 17.50 -5.57
C ILE A 83 5.80 17.48 -6.74
N LYS A 84 6.10 18.22 -7.80
CA LYS A 84 5.29 18.23 -9.02
C LYS A 84 6.11 17.71 -10.19
N ARG A 85 5.41 17.28 -11.24
CA ARG A 85 6.05 17.07 -12.54
C ARG A 85 5.85 18.33 -13.37
N ASP A 86 6.92 18.81 -13.98
CA ASP A 86 6.83 19.84 -15.02
C ASP A 86 6.20 19.27 -16.31
N GLY A 87 5.98 20.13 -17.31
CA GLY A 87 5.41 19.71 -18.60
C GLY A 87 6.27 18.71 -19.38
N ASN A 88 7.53 18.50 -18.99
CA ASN A 88 8.46 17.55 -19.59
C ASN A 88 8.57 16.25 -18.76
N GLY A 89 7.77 16.11 -17.69
CA GLY A 89 7.78 14.94 -16.82
C GLY A 89 8.93 14.92 -15.80
N LYS A 90 9.68 16.01 -15.65
CA LYS A 90 10.75 16.13 -14.66
C LYS A 90 10.18 16.59 -13.32
N TYR A 91 10.68 16.04 -12.23
CA TYR A 91 10.29 16.44 -10.88
C TYR A 91 10.86 17.81 -10.54
N ILE A 92 10.00 18.70 -10.05
CA ILE A 92 10.26 20.07 -9.60
C ILE A 92 9.74 20.29 -8.18
#